data_AF-U5C142-F1
#
_entry.id   AF-U5C142-F1
#
_cell.length_a   1.000
_cell.length_b   1.000
_cell.length_c   1.000
_cell.angle_alpha   90.00
_cell.angle_beta   90.00
_cell.angle_gamma   90.00
#
_symmetry.space_group_name_H-M   'P 1'
#
loop_
_entity.id
_entity.type
_entity.pdbx_description
1 polymer ?
#
loop_
_entity_poly.entity_id
_entity_poly.type
_entity_poly.pdbx_seq_one_letter_code
_entity_poly.pdbx_strand_id
1 'polypeptide(L)'
;MSVSNRISSANAPANSNFAFQKVSKTQTTVENPLSVMDLMVACGIVQVTETASFDFPNFPEAKKSFQVIYFELSSDYATHTSLFGGLVSLGKPNGVILQQNRELGNFTLKFYASNSETVKGYLQKIFGIVEEEIRFKSILKKIIQNQQRFENEEQLLKKELFY
;
A
#
# COMPACT_ATOMS: atom_id res chain seq x y z
N MET A 1 38.40 56.32 -52.08
CA MET A 1 38.05 57.21 -50.95
C MET A 1 36.66 56.83 -50.44
N SER A 2 36.48 56.86 -49.12
CA SER A 2 35.22 56.92 -48.34
C SER A 2 34.19 55.79 -48.38
N VAL A 3 34.27 54.97 -47.32
CA VAL A 3 33.23 54.56 -46.36
C VAL A 3 31.79 55.03 -46.61
N SER A 4 30.84 54.09 -46.56
CA SER A 4 29.61 54.29 -45.78
C SER A 4 29.06 52.96 -45.28
N ASN A 5 29.22 52.74 -43.98
CA ASN A 5 28.72 51.62 -43.20
C ASN A 5 27.37 52.05 -42.59
N ARG A 6 26.28 51.31 -42.79
CA ARG A 6 25.10 51.40 -41.90
C ARG A 6 24.48 50.02 -41.64
N ILE A 7 24.71 49.63 -40.41
CA ILE A 7 24.03 48.67 -39.55
C ILE A 7 22.51 48.66 -39.79
N SER A 8 21.92 47.46 -39.86
CA SER A 8 20.55 47.23 -39.42
C SER A 8 20.56 45.98 -38.54
N SER A 9 20.68 46.24 -37.25
CA SER A 9 20.50 45.30 -36.16
C SER A 9 19.04 44.85 -36.09
N ALA A 10 18.80 43.56 -36.30
CA ALA A 10 17.60 42.90 -35.80
C ALA A 10 18.05 41.86 -34.76
N ASN A 11 18.21 42.33 -33.53
CA ASN A 11 18.17 41.47 -32.35
C ASN A 11 16.77 40.84 -32.28
N ALA A 12 16.67 39.55 -32.55
CA ALA A 12 15.54 38.74 -32.10
C ALA A 12 16.08 37.71 -31.09
N PRO A 13 15.57 37.72 -29.85
CA PRO A 13 16.17 36.99 -28.74
C PRO A 13 16.00 35.48 -28.91
N ALA A 14 17.07 34.76 -28.60
CA ALA A 14 17.08 33.33 -28.35
C ALA A 14 16.19 33.02 -27.14
N ASN A 15 14.88 32.89 -27.37
CA ASN A 15 13.99 32.23 -26.43
C ASN A 15 14.25 30.73 -26.51
N SER A 16 15.22 30.29 -25.70
CA SER A 16 15.37 28.90 -25.29
C SER A 16 14.14 28.49 -24.48
N ASN A 17 13.05 28.20 -25.18
CA ASN A 17 11.92 27.47 -24.66
C ASN A 17 12.37 26.03 -24.43
N PHE A 18 13.04 25.78 -23.30
CA PHE A 18 13.10 24.46 -22.69
C PHE A 18 11.70 24.10 -22.19
N ALA A 19 10.80 23.78 -23.14
CA ALA A 19 9.56 23.12 -22.84
C ALA A 19 9.91 21.71 -22.39
N PHE A 20 9.91 21.47 -21.08
CA PHE A 20 9.81 20.12 -20.54
C PHE A 20 8.51 19.52 -21.05
N GLN A 21 8.59 18.81 -22.18
CA GLN A 21 7.50 18.03 -22.71
C GLN A 21 7.31 16.88 -21.73
N LYS A 22 6.39 17.09 -20.77
CA LYS A 22 5.95 16.07 -19.82
C LYS A 22 5.40 14.92 -20.64
N VAL A 23 6.22 13.90 -20.86
CA VAL A 23 5.80 12.64 -21.48
C VAL A 23 4.92 11.95 -20.44
N SER A 24 3.62 12.28 -20.46
CA SER A 24 2.62 11.46 -19.83
C SER A 24 2.65 10.12 -20.54
N LYS A 25 3.34 9.13 -19.95
CA LYS A 25 3.09 7.73 -20.28
C LYS A 25 1.65 7.46 -19.87
N THR A 26 0.72 7.67 -20.79
CA THR A 26 -0.60 7.06 -20.71
C THR A 26 -0.38 5.59 -20.99
N GLN A 27 0.04 4.85 -19.96
CA GLN A 27 -0.21 3.41 -19.92
C GLN A 27 -1.71 3.29 -19.72
N THR A 28 -2.45 3.21 -20.82
CA THR A 28 -3.75 2.56 -20.87
C THR A 28 -3.48 1.06 -20.71
N THR A 29 -3.05 0.65 -19.51
CA THR A 29 -3.26 -0.70 -19.06
C THR A 29 -4.77 -0.82 -18.89
N VAL A 30 -5.41 -1.50 -19.85
CA VAL A 30 -6.70 -2.14 -19.61
C VAL A 30 -6.43 -3.30 -18.65
N GLU A 31 -6.06 -2.96 -17.42
CA GLU A 31 -6.15 -3.88 -16.30
C GLU A 31 -7.64 -3.98 -16.02
N ASN A 32 -8.22 -5.17 -16.26
CA ASN A 32 -9.52 -5.48 -15.69
C ASN A 32 -9.43 -5.09 -14.21
N PRO A 33 -10.27 -4.15 -13.73
CA PRO A 33 -10.11 -3.64 -12.39
C PRO A 33 -10.35 -4.80 -11.43
N LEU A 34 -9.26 -5.34 -10.83
CA LEU A 34 -9.32 -6.47 -9.91
C LEU A 34 -10.44 -6.21 -8.92
N SER A 35 -11.32 -7.19 -8.70
CA SER A 35 -12.34 -7.04 -7.68
C SER A 35 -11.68 -6.91 -6.30
N VAL A 36 -12.41 -6.42 -5.30
CA VAL A 36 -11.91 -6.36 -3.93
C VAL A 36 -11.47 -7.74 -3.45
N MET A 37 -12.20 -8.79 -3.84
CA MET A 37 -11.85 -10.17 -3.53
C MET A 37 -10.55 -10.59 -4.19
N ASP A 38 -10.39 -10.34 -5.50
CA ASP A 38 -9.17 -10.69 -6.24
C ASP A 38 -7.95 -10.01 -5.63
N LEU A 39 -8.11 -8.75 -5.19
CA LEU A 39 -7.05 -7.99 -4.52
C LEU A 39 -6.65 -8.61 -3.18
N MET A 40 -7.64 -9.06 -2.39
CA MET A 40 -7.39 -9.73 -1.12
C MET A 40 -6.66 -11.06 -1.32
N VAL A 41 -7.06 -11.85 -2.31
CA VAL A 41 -6.42 -13.12 -2.64
C VAL A 41 -5.01 -12.92 -3.20
N ALA A 42 -4.82 -11.96 -4.11
CA ALA A 42 -3.54 -11.68 -4.75
C ALA A 42 -2.46 -11.21 -3.75
N CYS A 43 -2.87 -10.55 -2.66
CA CYS A 43 -1.95 -10.04 -1.66
C CYS A 43 -1.36 -11.14 -0.75
N GLY A 44 -2.04 -12.28 -0.59
CA GLY A 44 -1.56 -13.40 0.23
C GLY A 44 -1.50 -13.16 1.75
N ILE A 45 -1.76 -11.93 2.21
CA ILE A 45 -1.84 -11.57 3.63
C ILE A 45 -3.10 -12.14 4.31
N VAL A 46 -4.17 -12.31 3.53
CA VAL A 46 -5.48 -12.71 4.02
C VAL A 46 -5.99 -13.96 3.32
N GLN A 47 -6.79 -14.74 4.01
CA GLN A 47 -7.53 -15.88 3.47
C GLN A 47 -9.02 -15.57 3.59
N VAL A 48 -9.70 -15.49 2.44
CA VAL A 48 -11.13 -15.22 2.39
C VAL A 48 -11.88 -16.50 2.76
N THR A 49 -12.71 -16.42 3.80
CA THR A 49 -13.48 -17.54 4.33
C THR A 49 -14.86 -17.62 3.68
N GLU A 50 -15.55 -16.47 3.59
CA GLU A 50 -16.91 -16.40 3.08
C GLU A 50 -17.19 -15.04 2.45
N THR A 51 -18.04 -15.03 1.42
CA THR A 51 -18.52 -13.79 0.78
C THR A 51 -20.04 -13.82 0.68
N ALA A 52 -20.68 -12.73 1.08
CA ALA A 52 -22.12 -12.54 0.93
C ALA A 52 -22.41 -11.22 0.22
N SER A 53 -23.41 -11.22 -0.65
CA SER A 53 -23.91 -10.02 -1.33
C SER A 53 -25.39 -9.86 -1.05
N PHE A 54 -25.80 -8.62 -0.77
CA PHE A 54 -27.19 -8.26 -0.53
C PHE A 54 -27.59 -7.14 -1.49
N ASP A 55 -28.62 -7.41 -2.28
CA ASP A 55 -29.22 -6.44 -3.19
C ASP A 55 -30.61 -6.05 -2.68
N PHE A 56 -31.04 -4.82 -3.00
CA PHE A 56 -32.35 -4.28 -2.62
C PHE A 56 -33.31 -4.33 -3.82
N PRO A 57 -33.99 -5.47 -4.09
CA PRO A 57 -34.82 -5.64 -5.29
C PRO A 57 -36.00 -4.68 -5.36
N ASN A 58 -36.48 -4.19 -4.21
CA ASN A 58 -37.60 -3.24 -4.14
C ASN A 58 -37.22 -1.79 -4.50
N PHE A 59 -35.93 -1.48 -4.68
CA PHE A 59 -35.45 -0.13 -5.01
C PHE A 59 -34.37 -0.16 -6.12
N PRO A 60 -34.71 -0.56 -7.35
CA PRO A 60 -33.76 -0.70 -8.45
C PRO A 60 -33.08 0.62 -8.84
N GLU A 61 -33.74 1.76 -8.62
CA GLU A 61 -33.19 3.10 -8.88
C GLU A 61 -31.98 3.43 -8.00
N ALA A 62 -31.90 2.85 -6.81
CA ALA A 62 -30.83 3.14 -5.87
C ALA A 62 -29.51 2.43 -6.24
N LYS A 63 -29.55 1.38 -7.08
CA LYS A 63 -28.39 0.53 -7.46
C LYS A 63 -27.45 0.20 -6.28
N LYS A 64 -28.02 0.04 -5.09
CA LYS A 64 -27.27 -0.28 -3.87
C LYS A 64 -27.09 -1.79 -3.83
N SER A 65 -25.91 -2.25 -4.22
CA SER A 65 -25.45 -3.60 -3.89
C SER A 65 -24.53 -3.50 -2.68
N PHE A 66 -24.75 -4.34 -1.68
CA PHE A 66 -23.96 -4.41 -0.46
C PHE A 66 -23.16 -5.70 -0.45
N GLN A 67 -21.88 -5.62 -0.11
CA GLN A 67 -20.97 -6.74 -0.08
C GLN A 67 -20.41 -6.92 1.33
N VAL A 68 -20.31 -8.17 1.74
CA VAL A 68 -19.72 -8.61 3.00
C VAL A 68 -18.69 -9.68 2.69
N ILE A 69 -17.49 -9.51 3.20
CA ILE A 69 -16.37 -10.45 3.06
C ILE A 69 -15.90 -10.80 4.45
N TYR A 70 -15.94 -12.10 4.77
CA TYR A 70 -15.34 -12.68 5.96
C TYR A 70 -13.99 -13.26 5.59
N PHE A 71 -12.98 -12.94 6.37
CA PHE A 71 -11.61 -13.38 6.10
C PHE A 71 -10.79 -13.48 7.38
N GLU A 72 -9.72 -14.23 7.29
CA GLU A 72 -8.72 -14.41 8.35
C GLU A 72 -7.35 -13.97 7.82
N LEU A 73 -6.39 -13.73 8.72
CA LEU A 73 -5.00 -13.57 8.29
C LEU A 73 -4.43 -14.92 7.91
N SER A 74 -3.61 -14.97 6.87
CA SER A 74 -2.92 -16.20 6.50
C SER A 74 -1.94 -16.64 7.60
N SER A 75 -1.54 -17.91 7.58
CA SER A 75 -0.68 -18.53 8.61
C SER A 75 0.57 -17.71 8.92
N ASP A 76 1.18 -17.14 7.89
CA ASP A 76 2.44 -16.37 7.99
C ASP A 76 2.23 -15.02 8.72
N TYR A 77 0.99 -14.56 8.77
CA TYR A 77 0.57 -13.28 9.33
C TYR A 77 -0.28 -13.42 10.59
N ALA A 78 -0.62 -14.65 11.03
CA ALA A 78 -1.47 -14.90 12.19
C ALA A 78 -0.95 -14.24 13.48
N THR A 79 0.37 -14.20 13.67
CA THR A 79 1.02 -13.52 14.81
C THR A 79 0.86 -12.00 14.81
N HIS A 80 0.48 -11.42 13.67
CA HIS A 80 0.29 -9.99 13.45
C HIS A 80 -1.18 -9.55 13.54
N THR A 81 -2.08 -10.43 14.00
CA THR A 81 -3.51 -10.15 14.14
C THR A 81 -3.81 -8.88 14.94
N SER A 82 -3.09 -8.66 16.05
CA SER A 82 -3.26 -7.46 16.88
C SER A 82 -2.81 -6.18 16.19
N LEU A 83 -1.70 -6.24 15.43
CA LEU A 83 -1.22 -5.13 14.62
C LEU A 83 -2.25 -4.78 13.54
N PHE A 84 -2.72 -5.79 12.80
CA PHE A 84 -3.73 -5.62 11.78
C PHE A 84 -5.02 -5.02 12.36
N GLY A 85 -5.52 -5.56 13.48
CA GLY A 85 -6.68 -5.02 14.19
C GLY A 85 -6.51 -3.57 14.64
N GLY A 86 -5.30 -3.20 15.07
CA GLY A 86 -4.93 -1.82 15.38
C GLY A 86 -5.01 -0.90 14.15
N LEU A 87 -4.40 -1.30 13.04
CA LEU A 87 -4.41 -0.55 11.78
C LEU A 87 -5.83 -0.36 11.22
N VAL A 88 -6.65 -1.42 11.29
CA VAL A 88 -8.07 -1.37 10.92
C VAL A 88 -8.82 -0.30 11.73
N SER A 89 -8.44 -0.09 12.99
CA SER A 89 -9.13 0.83 13.88
C SER A 89 -8.77 2.30 13.63
N LEU A 90 -7.64 2.61 12.99
CA LEU A 90 -7.04 3.95 12.96
C LEU A 90 -7.37 4.82 11.74
N GLY A 91 -8.19 4.35 10.79
CA GLY A 91 -8.38 5.14 9.56
C GLY A 91 -9.42 4.61 8.59
N LYS A 92 -10.60 4.23 9.08
CA LYS A 92 -11.67 3.70 8.22
C LYS A 92 -12.25 4.81 7.34
N PRO A 93 -12.22 4.67 5.99
CA PRO A 93 -12.89 5.63 5.12
C PRO A 93 -14.41 5.51 5.25
N ASN A 94 -15.11 6.61 4.95
CA ASN A 94 -16.56 6.65 5.01
C ASN A 94 -17.18 5.58 4.10
N GLY A 95 -18.16 4.83 4.64
CA GLY A 95 -18.86 3.79 3.88
C GLY A 95 -18.09 2.47 3.75
N VAL A 96 -16.99 2.29 4.50
CA VAL A 96 -16.27 1.02 4.66
C VAL A 96 -16.29 0.62 6.13
N ILE A 97 -16.78 -0.58 6.42
CA ILE A 97 -16.82 -1.14 7.76
C ILE A 97 -15.91 -2.36 7.77
N LEU A 98 -14.72 -2.19 8.33
CA LEU A 98 -13.82 -3.31 8.61
C LEU A 98 -13.76 -3.52 10.12
N GLN A 99 -14.10 -4.72 10.58
CA GLN A 99 -14.21 -5.06 12.00
C GLN A 99 -13.51 -6.38 12.28
N GLN A 100 -12.83 -6.45 13.42
CA GLN A 100 -12.25 -7.68 13.94
C GLN A 100 -13.26 -8.33 14.89
N ASN A 101 -13.56 -9.61 14.68
CA ASN A 101 -14.19 -10.45 15.67
C ASN A 101 -13.08 -11.12 16.49
N ARG A 102 -12.88 -10.64 17.73
CA ARG A 102 -11.82 -11.16 18.61
C ARG A 102 -12.08 -12.58 19.09
N GLU A 103 -13.33 -12.98 19.20
CA GLU A 103 -13.72 -14.31 19.70
C GLU A 103 -13.46 -15.38 18.64
N LEU A 104 -13.77 -15.07 17.38
CA LEU A 104 -13.59 -15.99 16.25
C LEU A 104 -12.23 -15.85 15.56
N GLY A 105 -11.43 -14.84 15.91
CA GLY A 105 -10.14 -14.59 15.26
C GLY A 105 -10.24 -14.13 13.80
N ASN A 106 -11.43 -13.76 13.34
CA ASN A 106 -11.69 -13.37 11.96
C ASN A 106 -12.03 -11.88 11.80
N PHE A 107 -12.10 -11.44 10.55
CA PHE A 107 -12.40 -10.08 10.16
C PHE A 107 -13.61 -10.06 9.25
N THR A 108 -14.40 -8.99 9.36
CA THR A 108 -15.55 -8.73 8.50
C THR A 108 -15.38 -7.39 7.82
N LEU A 109 -15.32 -7.41 6.49
CA LEU A 109 -15.33 -6.25 5.63
C LEU A 109 -16.72 -6.08 5.04
N LYS A 110 -17.36 -4.93 5.26
CA LYS A 110 -18.66 -4.57 4.71
C LYS A 110 -18.58 -3.25 3.97
N PHE A 111 -19.14 -3.20 2.77
CA PHE A 111 -19.12 -2.01 1.93
C PHE A 111 -20.23 -2.05 0.88
N TYR A 112 -20.61 -0.88 0.38
CA TYR A 112 -21.43 -0.79 -0.83
C TYR A 112 -20.56 -0.97 -2.06
N ALA A 113 -21.09 -1.62 -3.10
CA ALA A 113 -20.37 -1.81 -4.37
C ALA A 113 -19.90 -0.48 -4.99
N SER A 114 -20.63 0.62 -4.77
CA SER A 114 -20.23 1.97 -5.18
C SER A 114 -18.91 2.44 -4.55
N ASN A 115 -18.55 1.89 -3.38
CA ASN A 115 -17.34 2.22 -2.62
C ASN A 115 -16.19 1.24 -2.89
N SER A 116 -16.35 0.31 -3.85
CA SER A 116 -15.35 -0.72 -4.16
C SER A 116 -13.95 -0.13 -4.36
N GLU A 117 -13.82 0.96 -5.11
CA GLU A 117 -12.52 1.58 -5.36
C GLU A 117 -11.88 2.18 -4.09
N THR A 118 -12.70 2.83 -3.26
CA THR A 118 -12.26 3.33 -1.95
C THR A 118 -11.79 2.19 -1.04
N VAL A 119 -12.49 1.05 -1.07
CA VAL A 119 -12.13 -0.15 -0.31
C VAL A 119 -10.80 -0.72 -0.78
N LYS A 120 -10.58 -0.83 -2.09
CA LYS A 120 -9.29 -1.30 -2.65
C LYS A 120 -8.15 -0.42 -2.18
N GLY A 121 -8.26 0.90 -2.34
CA GLY A 121 -7.22 1.83 -1.91
C GLY A 121 -6.95 1.78 -0.40
N TYR A 122 -7.98 1.54 0.40
CA TYR A 122 -7.84 1.35 1.84
C TYR A 122 -7.12 0.04 2.20
N LEU A 123 -7.53 -1.08 1.59
CA LEU A 123 -6.90 -2.38 1.81
C LEU A 123 -5.44 -2.38 1.36
N GLN A 124 -5.13 -1.82 0.19
CA GLN A 124 -3.74 -1.70 -0.30
C GLN A 124 -2.86 -0.94 0.68
N LYS A 125 -3.35 0.16 1.27
CA LYS A 125 -2.62 0.92 2.28
C LYS A 125 -2.36 0.08 3.53
N ILE A 126 -3.39 -0.61 4.04
CA ILE A 126 -3.23 -1.47 5.23
C ILE A 126 -2.23 -2.58 4.95
N PHE A 127 -2.39 -3.29 3.82
CA PHE A 127 -1.52 -4.38 3.42
C PHE A 127 -0.07 -3.91 3.24
N GLY A 128 0.14 -2.76 2.61
CA GLY A 128 1.47 -2.15 2.49
C GLY A 128 2.12 -1.85 3.84
N ILE A 129 1.37 -1.23 4.77
CA ILE A 129 1.89 -0.94 6.13
C ILE A 129 2.25 -2.24 6.86
N VAL A 130 1.41 -3.28 6.76
CA VAL A 130 1.65 -4.58 7.39
C VAL A 130 2.92 -5.23 6.82
N GLU A 131 3.08 -5.21 5.50
CA GLU A 131 4.26 -5.78 4.84
C GLU A 131 5.54 -5.03 5.24
N GLU A 132 5.50 -3.69 5.23
CA GLU A 132 6.62 -2.86 5.65
C GLU A 132 7.02 -3.11 7.10
N GLU A 133 6.05 -3.22 8.01
CA GLU A 133 6.28 -3.48 9.43
C GLU A 133 6.90 -4.86 9.67
N ILE A 134 6.44 -5.88 8.95
CA ILE A 134 7.00 -7.24 9.02
C ILE A 134 8.44 -7.25 8.51
N ARG A 135 8.69 -6.59 7.38
CA ARG A 135 10.03 -6.45 6.82
C ARG A 135 10.95 -5.71 7.78
N PHE A 136 10.47 -4.61 8.37
CA PHE A 136 11.20 -3.83 9.36
C PHE A 136 11.60 -4.66 10.57
N LYS A 137 10.66 -5.39 11.17
CA LYS A 137 10.93 -6.31 12.29
C LYS A 137 11.95 -7.39 11.95
N SER A 138 11.86 -7.96 10.75
CA SER A 138 12.83 -8.96 10.28
C SER A 138 14.24 -8.40 10.18
N ILE A 139 14.39 -7.18 9.63
CA ILE A 139 15.68 -6.49 9.54
C ILE A 139 16.21 -6.15 10.93
N LEU A 140 15.38 -5.58 11.79
CA LEU A 140 15.77 -5.21 13.15
C LEU A 140 16.27 -6.42 13.96
N LYS A 141 15.58 -7.57 13.84
CA LYS A 141 16.01 -8.81 14.46
C LYS A 141 17.42 -9.23 14.02
N LYS A 142 17.72 -9.12 12.73
CA LYS A 142 19.08 -9.43 12.19
C LYS A 142 20.13 -8.48 12.75
N ILE A 143 19.82 -7.19 12.86
CA ILE A 143 20.74 -6.18 13.42
C ILE A 143 21.06 -6.52 14.88
N ILE A 144 20.04 -6.80 15.69
CA ILE A 144 20.21 -7.16 17.11
C ILE A 144 21.07 -8.42 17.25
N GLN A 145 20.80 -9.45 16.44
CA GLN A 145 21.58 -10.70 16.46
C GLN A 145 23.05 -10.48 16.09
N ASN A 146 23.31 -9.63 15.09
CA ASN A 146 24.67 -9.29 14.70
C ASN A 146 25.39 -8.51 15.80
N GLN A 147 24.71 -7.56 16.45
CA GLN A 147 25.29 -6.80 17.55
C GLN A 147 25.63 -7.69 18.74
N GLN A 148 24.73 -8.59 19.14
CA GLN A 148 24.99 -9.57 20.19
C GLN A 148 26.17 -10.49 19.86
N ARG A 149 26.26 -10.94 18.60
CA ARG A 149 27.38 -11.75 18.14
C ARG A 149 28.70 -10.98 18.22
N PHE A 150 28.71 -9.73 17.77
CA PHE A 150 29.89 -8.86 17.83
C PHE A 150 30.33 -8.62 19.28
N GLU A 151 29.40 -8.32 20.18
CA GLU A 151 29.69 -8.14 21.61
C GLU A 151 30.29 -9.41 22.24
N ASN A 152 29.77 -10.58 21.89
CA ASN A 152 30.32 -11.86 22.36
C ASN A 152 31.74 -12.10 21.81
N GLU A 153 31.98 -11.82 20.54
CA GLU A 153 33.31 -11.93 19.91
C GLU A 153 34.31 -10.96 20.56
N GLU A 154 33.91 -9.71 20.81
CA GLU A 154 34.75 -8.74 21.54
C GLU A 154 35.07 -9.20 22.96
N GLN A 155 34.10 -9.79 23.68
CA GLN A 155 34.32 -10.31 25.02
C GLN A 155 35.30 -11.49 25.04
N LEU A 156 35.22 -12.38 24.05
CA LEU A 156 36.17 -13.49 23.90
C LEU A 156 37.58 -12.97 23.58
N LEU A 157 37.71 -12.04 22.63
CA LEU A 157 38.99 -11.40 22.29
C LEU A 157 39.62 -10.72 23.50
N LYS A 158 38.83 -9.99 24.30
CA LYS A 158 39.32 -9.36 25.54
C LYS A 158 39.81 -10.39 26.55
N LYS A 159 39.14 -11.55 26.67
CA LYS A 159 39.60 -12.64 27.55
C LYS A 159 40.92 -13.25 27.08
N GLU A 160 41.13 -13.41 25.78
CA GLU A 160 42.40 -13.95 25.25
C GLU A 160 43.56 -12.95 25.26
N LEU A 161 43.28 -11.64 25.20
CA LEU A 161 44.31 -10.58 25.19
C LEU A 161 44.80 -10.17 26.57
N PHE A 162 43.95 -10.28 27.60
CA PHE A 162 44.22 -9.76 28.95
C PHE A 162 44.31 -10.85 30.03
N TYR A 163 44.29 -12.13 29.64
CA TYR A 163 44.50 -13.30 30.50
C TYR A 163 45.48 -14.25 29.81
#